data_AF-A0A2G6KVV7-F1
#
_entry.id   AF-A0A2G6KVV7-F1
#
_cell.length_a   1.000
_cell.length_b   1.000
_cell.length_c   1.000
_cell.angle_alpha   90.00
_cell.angle_beta   90.00
_cell.angle_gamma   90.00
#
_symmetry.space_group_name_H-M   'P 1'
#
loop_
_entity.id
_entity.type
_entity.pdbx_description
1 polymer ?
#
loop_
_entity_poly.entity_id
_entity_poly.type
_entity_poly.pdbx_seq_one_letter_code
_entity_poly.pdbx_strand_id
1 'polypeptide(L)'
;MASTGCGKTIGNARIMYGLGHSKKGARFTIALGLRVLTLQTGQSFRDNLELNAEQLAILVGGKANKKLFELNQTLNGEDAPTGSESQQELVDEWTHSDIDYQDYAELGLGTVIDNKKAQDLLFAPVVACTLDHLMQASECKRGGRYIVPQLRLLSSDLILDEPDDLDQEDLPALSRLVYLAGLFGSRVLLSSATLGFISGLSCRACGV
;
A
#
# COMPACT_ATOMS: atom_id res chain seq x y z
N MET A 1 4.70 -11.03 -16.59
CA MET A 1 5.98 -10.57 -17.17
C MET A 1 5.75 -10.09 -18.60
N ALA A 2 5.11 -8.93 -18.77
CA ALA A 2 4.90 -8.32 -20.09
C ALA A 2 5.75 -7.05 -20.21
N SER A 3 6.03 -6.60 -21.43
CA SER A 3 6.83 -5.38 -21.64
C SER A 3 6.12 -4.14 -21.08
N THR A 4 6.87 -3.04 -20.89
CA THR A 4 6.29 -1.73 -20.56
C THR A 4 5.33 -1.28 -21.67
N GLY A 5 4.21 -0.66 -21.28
CA GLY A 5 3.18 -0.21 -22.23
C GLY A 5 2.21 -1.30 -22.73
N CYS A 6 2.37 -2.57 -22.37
CA CYS A 6 1.47 -3.66 -22.80
C CYS A 6 0.16 -3.79 -21.98
N GLY A 7 -0.20 -2.79 -21.17
CA GLY A 7 -1.43 -2.83 -20.37
C GLY A 7 -1.37 -3.76 -19.14
N LYS A 8 -0.17 -3.94 -18.54
CA LYS A 8 0.03 -4.80 -17.36
C LYS A 8 -0.95 -4.48 -16.24
N THR A 9 -1.12 -3.21 -15.89
CA THR A 9 -1.96 -2.80 -14.76
C THR A 9 -3.41 -3.29 -14.91
N ILE A 10 -4.00 -3.15 -16.11
CA ILE A 10 -5.35 -3.65 -16.39
C ILE A 10 -5.37 -5.19 -16.33
N GLY A 11 -4.38 -5.85 -16.91
CA GLY A 11 -4.26 -7.31 -16.85
C GLY A 11 -4.16 -7.83 -15.42
N ASN A 12 -3.35 -7.19 -14.58
CA ASN A 12 -3.16 -7.54 -13.18
C ASN A 12 -4.45 -7.39 -12.38
N ALA A 13 -5.15 -6.27 -12.55
CA ALA A 13 -6.44 -6.05 -11.89
C ALA A 13 -7.48 -7.09 -12.31
N ARG A 14 -7.53 -7.45 -13.60
CA ARG A 14 -8.43 -8.51 -14.10
C ARG A 14 -8.09 -9.88 -13.53
N ILE A 15 -6.80 -10.21 -13.39
CA ILE A 15 -6.35 -11.45 -12.74
C ILE A 15 -6.85 -11.46 -11.30
N MET A 16 -6.59 -10.41 -10.52
CA MET A 16 -7.01 -10.35 -9.12
C MET A 16 -8.53 -10.39 -8.98
N TYR A 17 -9.26 -9.70 -9.86
CA TYR A 17 -10.71 -9.74 -9.89
C TYR A 17 -11.23 -11.16 -10.19
N GLY A 18 -10.65 -11.84 -11.18
CA GLY A 18 -11.01 -13.21 -11.55
C GLY A 18 -10.68 -14.26 -10.48
N LEU A 19 -9.67 -14.00 -9.65
CA LEU A 19 -9.36 -14.81 -8.47
C LEU A 19 -10.31 -14.52 -7.30
N GLY A 20 -10.97 -13.36 -7.30
CA GLY A 20 -11.92 -12.94 -6.27
C GLY A 20 -13.11 -13.90 -6.13
N HIS A 21 -13.85 -13.77 -5.02
CA HIS A 21 -14.98 -14.64 -4.76
C HIS A 21 -16.20 -14.15 -5.56
N SER A 22 -16.84 -15.04 -6.34
CA SER A 22 -17.91 -14.67 -7.26
C SER A 22 -19.09 -13.90 -6.64
N LYS A 23 -19.38 -14.13 -5.35
CA LYS A 23 -20.44 -13.44 -4.61
C LYS A 23 -20.00 -12.23 -3.78
N LYS A 24 -18.72 -12.18 -3.35
CA LYS A 24 -18.20 -11.12 -2.46
C LYS A 24 -17.40 -10.07 -3.23
N GLY A 25 -17.05 -10.35 -4.49
CA GLY A 25 -16.16 -9.52 -5.28
C GLY A 25 -14.69 -9.73 -4.91
N ALA A 26 -13.87 -8.77 -5.34
CA ALA A 26 -12.43 -8.77 -5.09
C ALA A 26 -12.03 -7.54 -4.27
N ARG A 27 -11.01 -7.72 -3.43
CA ARG A 27 -10.35 -6.65 -2.69
C ARG A 27 -8.86 -6.80 -2.88
N PHE A 28 -8.21 -5.77 -3.40
CA PHE A 28 -6.78 -5.83 -3.66
C PHE A 28 -6.11 -4.47 -3.53
N THR A 29 -4.80 -4.49 -3.37
CA THR A 29 -3.95 -3.30 -3.28
C THR A 29 -2.93 -3.33 -4.41
N ILE A 30 -2.82 -2.23 -5.15
CA ILE A 30 -1.79 -1.98 -6.15
C ILE A 30 -0.70 -1.16 -5.48
N ALA A 31 0.41 -1.82 -5.14
CA ALA A 31 1.57 -1.21 -4.52
C ALA A 31 2.68 -1.02 -5.56
N LEU A 32 2.97 0.23 -5.87
CA LEU A 32 3.92 0.63 -6.90
C LEU A 32 5.33 0.71 -6.33
N GLY A 33 6.33 0.22 -7.07
CA GLY A 33 7.76 0.36 -6.73
C GLY A 33 8.30 1.80 -6.79
N LEU A 34 7.46 2.77 -7.14
CA LEU A 34 7.82 4.18 -7.17
C LEU A 34 7.94 4.78 -5.75
N ARG A 35 8.90 5.70 -5.56
CA ARG A 35 9.04 6.44 -4.29
C ARG A 35 7.89 7.41 -4.00
N VAL A 36 7.16 7.84 -5.03
CA VAL A 36 6.09 8.84 -4.95
C VAL A 36 4.98 8.47 -5.92
N LEU A 37 3.75 8.33 -5.41
CA LEU A 37 2.54 8.24 -6.23
C LEU A 37 1.89 9.61 -6.29
N THR A 38 1.84 10.22 -7.47
CA THR A 38 1.11 11.48 -7.67
C THR A 38 -0.38 11.20 -7.87
N LEU A 39 -1.22 12.21 -7.57
CA LEU A 39 -2.65 12.11 -7.82
C LEU A 39 -2.95 11.84 -9.31
N GLN A 40 -2.22 12.48 -10.23
CA GLN A 40 -2.40 12.29 -11.67
C GLN A 40 -2.16 10.83 -12.09
N THR A 41 -1.08 10.21 -11.61
CA THR A 41 -0.79 8.81 -11.89
C THR A 41 -1.86 7.90 -11.29
N GLY A 42 -2.31 8.18 -10.05
CA GLY A 42 -3.41 7.45 -9.44
C GLY A 42 -4.74 7.58 -10.21
N GLN A 43 -5.06 8.78 -10.70
CA GLN A 43 -6.25 9.02 -11.53
C GLN A 43 -6.17 8.26 -12.85
N SER A 44 -5.01 8.24 -13.49
CA SER A 44 -4.79 7.41 -14.68
C SER A 44 -5.04 5.92 -14.39
N PHE A 45 -4.62 5.40 -13.22
CA PHE A 45 -4.98 4.02 -12.84
C PHE A 45 -6.48 3.83 -12.67
N ARG A 46 -7.16 4.78 -12.04
CA ARG A 46 -8.61 4.73 -11.85
C ARG A 46 -9.34 4.72 -13.21
N ASP A 47 -8.95 5.60 -14.12
CA ASP A 47 -9.53 5.69 -15.47
C ASP A 47 -9.28 4.42 -16.28
N ASN A 48 -8.05 3.89 -16.26
CA ASN A 48 -7.69 2.66 -16.96
C ASN A 48 -8.43 1.41 -16.45
N LEU A 49 -8.83 1.42 -15.17
CA LEU A 49 -9.59 0.35 -14.54
C LEU A 49 -11.11 0.57 -14.59
N GLU A 50 -11.55 1.72 -15.11
CA GLU A 50 -12.96 2.13 -15.15
C GLU A 50 -13.62 2.11 -13.75
N LEU A 51 -12.86 2.51 -12.72
CA LEU A 51 -13.33 2.58 -11.34
C LEU A 51 -13.62 4.03 -10.93
N ASN A 52 -14.46 4.23 -9.92
CA ASN A 52 -14.72 5.56 -9.36
C ASN A 52 -14.02 5.78 -8.00
N ALA A 53 -14.19 6.96 -7.41
CA ALA A 53 -13.59 7.31 -6.11
C ALA A 53 -14.19 6.55 -4.91
N GLU A 54 -15.35 5.91 -5.08
CA GLU A 54 -15.99 5.03 -4.09
C GLU A 54 -15.43 3.59 -4.16
N GLN A 55 -14.76 3.25 -5.26
CA GLN A 55 -14.22 1.90 -5.51
C GLN A 55 -12.70 1.83 -5.37
N LEU A 56 -11.98 2.89 -5.75
CA LEU A 56 -10.52 2.95 -5.72
C LEU A 56 -10.03 4.18 -4.94
N ALA A 57 -9.42 3.93 -3.78
CA ALA A 57 -8.71 4.95 -3.02
C ALA A 57 -7.26 5.12 -3.52
N ILE A 58 -6.83 6.37 -3.69
CA ILE A 58 -5.45 6.69 -4.09
C ILE A 58 -4.73 7.27 -2.87
N LEU A 59 -3.67 6.61 -2.41
CA LEU A 59 -2.76 7.10 -1.37
C LEU A 59 -1.62 7.87 -2.04
N VAL A 60 -1.70 9.18 -2.00
CA VAL A 60 -0.73 10.07 -2.63
C VAL A 60 0.47 10.23 -1.70
N GLY A 61 1.57 9.57 -2.07
CA GLY A 61 2.82 9.60 -1.31
C GLY A 61 3.73 10.78 -1.67
N GLY A 62 4.66 11.11 -0.77
CA GLY A 62 5.72 12.10 -1.03
C GLY A 62 6.37 12.65 0.24
N LYS A 63 7.38 11.94 0.78
CA LYS A 63 8.22 12.43 1.90
C LYS A 63 8.84 13.81 1.61
N ALA A 64 9.06 14.17 0.33
CA ALA A 64 9.60 15.47 -0.06
C ALA A 64 8.64 16.64 0.23
N ASN A 65 7.33 16.47 0.04
CA ASN A 65 6.37 17.53 0.37
C ASN A 65 6.17 17.65 1.87
N LYS A 66 6.19 16.53 2.61
CA LYS A 66 6.11 16.55 4.07
C LYS A 66 7.37 17.16 4.70
N LYS A 67 8.59 16.82 4.25
CA LYS A 67 9.82 17.47 4.74
C LYS A 67 9.88 18.95 4.42
N LEU A 68 9.41 19.39 3.25
CA LEU A 68 9.36 20.81 2.88
C LEU A 68 8.27 21.56 3.66
N PHE A 69 7.14 20.92 3.95
CA PHE A 69 6.06 21.42 4.79
C PHE A 69 6.45 21.46 6.28
N GLU A 70 7.14 20.44 6.77
CA GLU A 70 7.70 20.34 8.13
C GLU A 70 8.89 21.28 8.32
N LEU A 71 9.77 21.47 7.33
CA LEU A 71 10.81 22.51 7.36
C LEU A 71 10.15 23.90 7.43
N ASN A 72 9.08 24.14 6.67
CA ASN A 72 8.32 25.39 6.74
C ASN A 72 7.60 25.59 8.08
N GLN A 73 7.22 24.50 8.78
CA GLN A 73 6.64 24.58 10.12
C GLN A 73 7.69 24.70 11.23
N THR A 74 8.84 24.03 11.13
CA THR A 74 9.95 24.13 12.10
C THR A 74 10.73 25.43 12.00
N LEU A 75 10.68 26.13 10.86
CA LEU A 75 11.18 27.50 10.74
C LEU A 75 10.29 28.54 11.45
N ASN A 76 9.11 28.16 11.98
CA ASN A 76 8.11 29.05 12.56
C ASN A 76 7.74 28.78 14.04
N GLY A 77 8.43 27.89 14.77
CA GLY A 77 8.18 27.76 16.20
C GLY A 77 8.79 26.53 16.85
N GLU A 78 9.33 26.75 18.06
CA GLU A 78 10.03 25.83 18.95
C GLU A 78 9.19 24.62 19.39
N ASP A 79 9.82 23.43 19.48
CA ASP A 79 9.69 22.40 20.53
C ASP A 79 9.85 20.96 19.98
N ALA A 80 10.77 20.20 20.59
CA ALA A 80 10.89 18.77 20.37
C ALA A 80 9.70 18.05 21.06
N PRO A 81 8.87 17.26 20.35
CA PRO A 81 7.68 16.70 20.96
C PRO A 81 8.03 15.54 21.89
N THR A 82 7.85 15.75 23.20
CA THR A 82 7.73 14.71 24.23
C THR A 82 6.32 14.10 24.23
N GLY A 83 5.80 13.78 23.03
CA GLY A 83 4.45 13.23 22.83
C GLY A 83 4.40 11.70 22.93
N SER A 84 3.28 11.17 23.43
CA SER A 84 3.02 9.73 23.47
C SER A 84 2.93 9.14 22.06
N GLU A 85 3.61 8.02 21.78
CA GLU A 85 3.59 7.36 20.46
C GLU A 85 2.17 6.98 19.99
N SER A 86 1.24 6.80 20.93
CA SER A 86 -0.18 6.53 20.66
C SER A 86 -0.94 7.67 19.96
N GLN A 87 -0.40 8.90 19.97
CA GLN A 87 -1.00 10.07 19.33
C GLN A 87 -0.54 10.26 17.88
N GLN A 88 0.42 9.47 17.39
CA GLN A 88 0.90 9.59 16.01
C GLN A 88 -0.15 9.07 15.01
N GLU A 89 -0.31 9.77 13.88
CA GLU A 89 -1.15 9.30 12.78
C GLU A 89 -0.67 7.92 12.29
N LEU A 90 -1.62 7.03 12.03
CA LEU A 90 -1.34 5.68 11.51
C LEU A 90 -0.93 5.68 10.03
N VAL A 91 -1.40 6.68 9.28
CA VAL A 91 -1.06 6.92 7.87
C VAL A 91 -0.77 8.41 7.72
N ASP A 92 0.41 8.76 7.22
CA ASP A 92 0.87 10.15 7.15
C ASP A 92 0.37 10.87 5.88
N GLU A 93 0.15 10.11 4.82
CA GLU A 93 -0.08 10.57 3.45
C GLU A 93 -1.52 11.04 3.18
N TRP A 94 -1.70 11.89 2.17
CA TRP A 94 -3.04 12.32 1.77
C TRP A 94 -3.72 11.27 0.89
N THR A 95 -5.03 11.15 1.02
CA THR A 95 -5.83 10.19 0.26
C THR A 95 -6.90 10.87 -0.57
N HIS A 96 -7.18 10.32 -1.75
CA HIS A 96 -8.26 10.76 -2.63
C HIS A 96 -9.27 9.64 -2.83
N SER A 97 -10.40 9.71 -2.14
CA SER A 97 -11.53 8.78 -2.23
C SER A 97 -12.83 9.42 -1.74
N ASP A 98 -13.96 8.88 -2.21
CA ASP A 98 -15.32 9.27 -1.80
C ASP A 98 -16.05 8.08 -1.12
N ILE A 99 -15.29 7.16 -0.50
CA ILE A 99 -15.85 5.95 0.09
C ILE A 99 -16.61 6.28 1.37
N ASP A 100 -17.85 5.79 1.46
CA ASP A 100 -18.62 5.78 2.69
C ASP A 100 -18.23 4.56 3.55
N TYR A 101 -17.85 4.81 4.80
CA TYR A 101 -17.44 3.77 5.75
C TYR A 101 -18.50 3.45 6.80
N GLN A 102 -19.70 4.06 6.74
CA GLN A 102 -20.75 3.81 7.73
C GLN A 102 -21.11 2.34 7.83
N ASP A 103 -21.02 1.59 6.73
CA ASP A 103 -21.24 0.14 6.69
C ASP A 103 -20.26 -0.67 7.56
N TYR A 104 -19.14 -0.07 7.97
CA TYR A 104 -18.11 -0.71 8.80
C TYR A 104 -18.14 -0.24 10.26
N ALA A 105 -19.07 0.63 10.64
CA ALA A 105 -19.20 1.14 12.02
C ALA A 105 -19.36 0.01 13.04
N GLU A 106 -20.04 -1.07 12.67
CA GLU A 106 -20.26 -2.24 13.52
C GLU A 106 -18.97 -3.01 13.89
N LEU A 107 -17.87 -2.83 13.14
CA LEU A 107 -16.60 -3.47 13.43
C LEU A 107 -15.92 -2.92 14.69
N GLY A 108 -16.42 -1.81 15.25
CA GLY A 108 -15.88 -1.21 16.48
C GLY A 108 -14.45 -0.69 16.34
N LEU A 109 -13.95 -0.54 15.11
CA LEU A 109 -12.58 -0.11 14.82
C LEU A 109 -12.40 1.41 14.96
N GLY A 110 -13.47 2.18 15.20
CA GLY A 110 -13.41 3.65 15.29
C GLY A 110 -12.46 4.16 16.37
N THR A 111 -12.23 3.41 17.45
CA THR A 111 -11.27 3.79 18.50
C THR A 111 -9.81 3.53 18.12
N VAL A 112 -9.57 2.65 17.16
CA VAL A 112 -8.22 2.29 16.68
C VAL A 112 -7.90 3.00 15.36
N ILE A 113 -8.91 3.28 14.53
CA ILE A 113 -8.79 3.81 13.16
C ILE A 113 -9.75 4.99 13.01
N ASP A 114 -9.39 6.10 13.64
CA ASP A 114 -10.21 7.33 13.64
C ASP A 114 -9.84 8.30 12.50
N ASN A 115 -8.72 8.06 11.80
CA ASN A 115 -8.28 8.91 10.71
C ASN A 115 -8.81 8.42 9.35
N LYS A 116 -9.42 9.32 8.57
CA LYS A 116 -9.88 9.08 7.19
C LYS A 116 -8.83 8.35 6.34
N LYS A 117 -7.57 8.78 6.35
CA LYS A 117 -6.48 8.15 5.55
C LYS A 117 -6.32 6.65 5.86
N ALA A 118 -6.43 6.30 7.14
CA ALA A 118 -6.34 4.93 7.59
C ALA A 118 -7.58 4.11 7.19
N GLN A 119 -8.75 4.74 7.21
CA GLN A 119 -10.00 4.16 6.71
C GLN A 119 -9.95 3.94 5.19
N ASP A 120 -9.40 4.88 4.42
CA ASP A 120 -9.18 4.74 2.97
C ASP A 120 -8.29 3.55 2.65
N LEU A 121 -7.17 3.40 3.35
CA LEU A 121 -6.28 2.25 3.15
C LEU A 121 -6.97 0.94 3.54
N LEU A 122 -7.67 0.91 4.66
CA LEU A 122 -8.27 -0.32 5.16
C LEU A 122 -9.50 -0.74 4.36
N PHE A 123 -10.49 0.14 4.22
CA PHE A 123 -11.84 -0.23 3.81
C PHE A 123 -12.06 -0.15 2.30
N ALA A 124 -11.29 0.65 1.55
CA ALA A 124 -11.47 0.76 0.10
C ALA A 124 -11.44 -0.60 -0.61
N PRO A 125 -12.34 -0.90 -1.55
CA PRO A 125 -12.27 -2.16 -2.31
C PRO A 125 -10.93 -2.33 -3.02
N VAL A 126 -10.49 -1.29 -3.73
CA VAL A 126 -9.19 -1.20 -4.38
C VAL A 126 -8.40 -0.05 -3.80
N VAL A 127 -7.10 -0.25 -3.58
CA VAL A 127 -6.17 0.81 -3.16
C VAL A 127 -5.04 0.91 -4.16
N ALA A 128 -4.69 2.12 -4.57
CA ALA A 128 -3.43 2.42 -5.26
C ALA A 128 -2.51 3.20 -4.33
N CYS A 129 -1.32 2.67 -4.05
CA CYS A 129 -0.34 3.28 -3.16
C CYS A 129 1.09 3.00 -3.63
N THR A 130 2.08 3.65 -3.02
CA THR A 130 3.47 3.21 -3.14
C THR A 130 3.74 2.02 -2.23
N LEU A 131 4.79 1.26 -2.53
CA LEU A 131 5.21 0.11 -1.74
C LEU A 131 5.60 0.49 -0.31
N ASP A 132 6.20 1.66 -0.11
CA ASP A 132 6.57 2.22 1.21
C ASP A 132 5.40 2.20 2.21
N HIS A 133 4.17 2.43 1.75
CA HIS A 133 2.99 2.40 2.62
C HIS A 133 2.76 1.02 3.22
N LEU A 134 2.95 -0.04 2.43
CA LEU A 134 2.77 -1.41 2.88
C LEU A 134 3.99 -1.98 3.59
N MET A 135 5.21 -1.52 3.27
CA MET A 135 6.41 -1.94 3.99
C MET A 135 6.34 -1.64 5.49
N GLN A 136 5.56 -0.65 5.91
CA GLN A 136 5.30 -0.39 7.33
C GLN A 136 4.70 -1.60 8.07
N ALA A 137 4.05 -2.54 7.37
CA ALA A 137 3.54 -3.78 7.97
C ALA A 137 4.64 -4.63 8.64
N SER A 138 5.87 -4.60 8.10
CA SER A 138 7.02 -5.37 8.63
C SER A 138 8.16 -4.49 9.15
N GLU A 139 8.31 -3.27 8.63
CA GLU A 139 9.47 -2.41 8.91
C GLU A 139 9.21 -1.34 9.99
N CYS A 140 7.98 -1.20 10.46
CA CYS A 140 7.66 -0.28 11.52
C CYS A 140 8.32 -0.74 12.84
N LYS A 141 9.30 0.03 13.33
CA LYS A 141 10.05 -0.29 14.54
C LYS A 141 9.38 0.24 15.83
N ARG A 142 8.56 1.28 15.72
CA ARG A 142 7.94 2.03 16.84
C ARG A 142 6.62 2.67 16.40
N GLY A 143 5.71 2.90 17.36
CA GLY A 143 4.37 3.42 17.09
C GLY A 143 3.43 2.40 16.43
N GLY A 144 2.27 2.88 15.95
CA GLY A 144 1.17 2.05 15.44
C GLY A 144 1.07 1.92 13.92
N ARG A 145 2.04 2.43 13.15
CA ARG A 145 1.92 2.54 11.67
C ARG A 145 1.84 1.21 10.93
N TYR A 146 2.19 0.10 11.58
CA TYR A 146 2.02 -1.24 11.03
C TYR A 146 0.57 -1.74 11.05
N ILE A 147 -0.29 -1.19 11.94
CA ILE A 147 -1.62 -1.73 12.23
C ILE A 147 -2.48 -1.75 10.96
N VAL A 148 -2.58 -0.60 10.27
CA VAL A 148 -3.45 -0.46 9.09
C VAL A 148 -2.93 -1.28 7.90
N PRO A 149 -1.63 -1.23 7.54
CA PRO A 149 -1.07 -2.11 6.52
C PRO A 149 -1.26 -3.61 6.80
N GLN A 150 -1.10 -4.07 8.04
CA GLN A 150 -1.32 -5.49 8.38
C GLN A 150 -2.79 -5.87 8.23
N LEU A 151 -3.72 -5.05 8.72
CA LEU A 151 -5.16 -5.27 8.53
C LEU A 151 -5.55 -5.26 7.05
N ARG A 152 -4.90 -4.41 6.25
CA ARG A 152 -5.09 -4.39 4.80
C ARG A 152 -4.61 -5.68 4.14
N LEU A 153 -3.44 -6.20 4.51
CA LEU A 153 -2.95 -7.49 4.00
C LEU A 153 -3.89 -8.64 4.42
N LEU A 154 -4.34 -8.67 5.67
CA LEU A 154 -5.29 -9.68 6.16
C LEU A 154 -6.64 -9.68 5.41
N SER A 155 -7.01 -8.57 4.76
CA SER A 155 -8.33 -8.38 4.15
C SER A 155 -8.31 -8.08 2.64
N SER A 156 -7.13 -8.11 2.01
CA SER A 156 -6.98 -7.83 0.58
C SER A 156 -5.80 -8.57 -0.03
N ASP A 157 -5.90 -8.89 -1.31
CA ASP A 157 -4.78 -9.40 -2.08
C ASP A 157 -3.81 -8.26 -2.46
N LEU A 158 -2.59 -8.62 -2.87
CA LEU A 158 -1.52 -7.67 -3.12
C LEU A 158 -0.97 -7.79 -4.55
N ILE A 159 -0.98 -6.69 -5.29
CA ILE A 159 -0.26 -6.52 -6.55
C ILE A 159 0.97 -5.66 -6.25
N LEU A 160 2.15 -6.20 -6.56
CA LEU A 160 3.42 -5.49 -6.54
C LEU A 160 3.74 -5.10 -7.99
N ASP A 161 3.59 -3.83 -8.33
CA ASP A 161 3.78 -3.31 -9.68
C ASP A 161 5.11 -2.57 -9.82
N GLU A 162 5.94 -3.04 -10.74
CA GLU A 162 7.35 -2.67 -10.94
C GLU A 162 8.18 -2.68 -9.64
N PRO A 163 8.17 -3.78 -8.83
CA PRO A 163 8.93 -3.85 -7.58
C PRO A 163 10.45 -3.85 -7.80
N ASP A 164 10.92 -4.05 -9.04
CA ASP A 164 12.32 -3.95 -9.44
C ASP A 164 12.84 -2.52 -9.56
N ASP A 165 11.96 -1.50 -9.49
CA ASP A 165 12.36 -0.10 -9.33
C ASP A 165 12.88 0.22 -7.91
N LEU A 166 12.80 -0.73 -6.98
CA LEU A 166 13.40 -0.60 -5.64
C LEU A 166 14.92 -0.71 -5.66
N ASP A 167 15.53 0.00 -4.72
CA ASP A 167 16.96 -0.14 -4.45
C ASP A 167 17.27 -1.54 -3.89
N GLN A 168 18.46 -2.07 -4.17
CA GLN A 168 18.86 -3.40 -3.70
C GLN A 168 18.82 -3.53 -2.17
N GLU A 169 19.02 -2.42 -1.47
CA GLU A 169 18.98 -2.34 0.00
C GLU A 169 17.57 -2.55 0.56
N ASP A 170 16.52 -2.31 -0.23
CA ASP A 170 15.12 -2.45 0.17
C ASP A 170 14.55 -3.85 -0.12
N LEU A 171 15.25 -4.67 -0.89
CA LEU A 171 14.82 -6.05 -1.23
C LEU A 171 14.58 -6.94 0.00
N PRO A 172 15.37 -6.87 1.09
CA PRO A 172 15.06 -7.61 2.31
C PRO A 172 13.73 -7.18 2.95
N ALA A 173 13.40 -5.88 2.90
CA ALA A 173 12.13 -5.37 3.41
C ALA A 173 10.95 -5.84 2.55
N LEU A 174 11.10 -5.77 1.22
CA LEU A 174 10.13 -6.34 0.28
C LEU A 174 9.92 -7.84 0.52
N SER A 175 10.99 -8.59 0.77
CA SER A 175 10.91 -10.03 1.05
C SER A 175 10.12 -10.32 2.33
N ARG A 176 10.30 -9.53 3.39
CA ARG A 176 9.52 -9.64 4.63
C ARG A 176 8.05 -9.29 4.40
N LEU A 177 7.76 -8.27 3.60
CA LEU A 177 6.39 -7.91 3.22
C LEU A 177 5.70 -9.04 2.45
N VAL A 178 6.36 -9.62 1.44
CA VAL A 178 5.82 -10.76 0.66
C VAL A 178 5.58 -11.97 1.56
N TYR A 179 6.54 -12.28 2.44
CA TYR A 179 6.38 -13.34 3.43
C TYR A 179 5.17 -13.10 4.33
N LEU A 180 5.02 -11.88 4.85
CA LEU A 180 3.92 -11.49 5.73
C LEU A 180 2.57 -11.55 5.02
N ALA A 181 2.49 -11.11 3.76
CA ALA A 181 1.29 -11.24 2.93
C ALA A 181 0.89 -12.71 2.76
N GLY A 182 1.85 -13.59 2.47
CA GLY A 182 1.60 -15.04 2.39
C GLY A 182 1.17 -15.63 3.74
N LEU A 183 1.78 -15.21 4.85
CA LEU A 183 1.40 -15.65 6.20
C LEU A 183 -0.04 -15.25 6.56
N PHE A 184 -0.48 -14.08 6.10
CA PHE A 184 -1.84 -13.59 6.29
C PHE A 184 -2.86 -14.16 5.29
N GLY A 185 -2.42 -14.99 4.35
CA GLY A 185 -3.28 -15.62 3.35
C GLY A 185 -3.64 -14.72 2.17
N SER A 186 -2.99 -13.56 2.02
CA SER A 186 -3.13 -12.71 0.84
C SER A 186 -2.50 -13.39 -0.36
N ARG A 187 -3.15 -13.32 -1.52
CA ARG A 187 -2.50 -13.70 -2.78
C ARG A 187 -1.61 -12.55 -3.24
N VAL A 188 -0.41 -12.88 -3.71
CA VAL A 188 0.56 -11.89 -4.19
C VAL A 188 0.76 -12.06 -5.70
N LEU A 189 0.57 -10.98 -6.44
CA LEU A 189 0.86 -10.88 -7.87
C LEU A 189 2.06 -9.95 -8.08
N LEU A 190 3.15 -10.49 -8.62
CA LEU A 190 4.33 -9.73 -9.01
C LEU A 190 4.22 -9.32 -10.49
N SER A 191 4.27 -8.02 -10.74
CA SER A 191 4.20 -7.43 -12.08
C SER A 191 5.48 -6.65 -12.33
N SER A 192 6.30 -7.11 -13.26
CA SER A 192 7.49 -6.41 -13.71
C SER A 192 7.80 -6.76 -15.17
N ALA A 193 8.41 -5.82 -15.89
CA ALA A 193 9.00 -6.08 -17.21
C ALA A 193 10.36 -6.77 -17.12
N THR A 194 11.11 -6.54 -16.05
CA THR A 194 12.57 -6.74 -15.98
C THR A 194 13.04 -7.53 -14.77
N LEU A 195 12.17 -8.37 -14.19
CA LEU A 195 12.51 -9.37 -13.17
C LEU A 195 13.72 -10.22 -13.59
N GLY A 196 14.92 -9.71 -13.30
CA GLY A 196 16.17 -10.43 -13.41
C GLY A 196 16.23 -11.49 -12.32
N PHE A 197 17.05 -12.51 -12.52
CA PHE A 197 17.38 -13.47 -11.47
C PHE A 197 18.11 -12.71 -10.34
N ILE A 198 17.37 -12.29 -9.30
CA ILE A 198 17.95 -11.74 -8.08
C ILE A 198 18.63 -12.91 -7.38
N SER A 199 19.96 -12.98 -7.48
CA SER A 199 20.81 -13.99 -6.83
C SER A 199 20.69 -14.03 -5.30
N GLY A 200 20.02 -13.05 -4.68
CA GLY A 200 19.72 -12.98 -3.25
C GLY A 200 18.43 -13.67 -2.78
N LEU A 201 17.54 -14.09 -3.68
CA LEU A 201 16.29 -14.80 -3.35
C LEU A 201 16.44 -16.33 -3.39
N SER A 202 17.67 -16.84 -3.36
CA SER A 202 17.94 -18.25 -3.13
C SER A 202 17.52 -18.61 -1.71
N CYS A 203 16.27 -19.07 -1.59
CA CYS A 203 15.76 -19.71 -0.41
C CYS A 203 16.61 -20.97 -0.15
N ARG A 204 17.63 -20.87 0.71
CA ARG A 204 18.40 -22.01 1.24
C ARG A 204 17.55 -22.97 2.11
N ALA A 205 16.23 -23.00 1.93
CA ALA A 205 15.32 -23.87 2.68
C ALA A 205 14.86 -25.11 1.90
N CYS A 206 15.28 -25.27 0.64
CA CYS A 206 15.13 -26.53 -0.09
C CYS A 206 16.51 -27.12 -0.37
N GLY A 207 17.11 -27.68 0.68
CA GLY A 207 18.29 -28.51 0.62
C GLY A 207 18.13 -29.67 1.61
N VAL A 208 17.37 -30.68 1.18
CA VAL A 208 17.50 -32.07 1.65
C VAL A 208 17.80 -32.90 0.41
#